data_AF-A0A127PYM8-F1
#
_entry.id   AF-A0A127PYM8-F1
#
_cell.length_a   1.000
_cell.length_b   1.000
_cell.length_c   1.000
_cell.angle_alpha   90.00
_cell.angle_beta   90.00
_cell.angle_gamma   90.00
#
_symmetry.space_group_name_H-M   'P 1'
#
loop_
_entity.id
_entity.type
_entity.pdbx_description
1 polymer ?
#
loop_
_entity_poly.entity_id
_entity_poly.type
_entity_poly.pdbx_seq_one_letter_code
_entity_poly.pdbx_strand_id
1 'polypeptide(L)'
;MIRAIIFTIAFTTIALPARANCAVADALISHYGISFSGFTLTLPRVSLPAEQQSRPQALLTLELPNRNGHVSDGFSHTALINTEQKRVWILRTGGFAGVYQWYGPVALPAVDFAGCKTEAGGMPQPAGGAG
;
A
#
# COMPACT_ATOMS: atom_id res chain seq x y z
N MET A 1 41.04 -52.60 -10.12
CA MET A 1 41.16 -51.42 -9.23
C MET A 1 40.20 -50.36 -9.77
N ILE A 2 39.04 -50.16 -9.15
CA ILE A 2 38.01 -49.21 -9.62
C ILE A 2 37.87 -48.13 -8.55
N ARG A 3 38.34 -46.92 -8.87
CA ARG A 3 38.18 -45.72 -8.02
C ARG A 3 36.81 -45.12 -8.30
N ALA A 4 35.86 -45.34 -7.39
CA ALA A 4 34.58 -44.63 -7.40
C ALA A 4 34.78 -43.24 -6.76
N ILE A 5 34.61 -42.18 -7.57
CA ILE A 5 34.61 -40.80 -7.11
C ILE A 5 33.18 -40.49 -6.65
N ILE A 6 32.99 -40.35 -5.33
CA ILE A 6 31.72 -39.93 -4.74
C ILE A 6 31.68 -38.39 -4.81
N PHE A 7 30.84 -37.86 -5.69
CA PHE A 7 30.49 -36.44 -5.72
C PHE A 7 29.45 -36.17 -4.61
N THR A 8 29.88 -35.53 -3.53
CA THR A 8 29.00 -34.97 -2.50
C THR A 8 28.37 -33.67 -3.03
N ILE A 9 27.09 -33.73 -3.41
CA ILE A 9 26.31 -32.54 -3.75
C ILE A 9 25.82 -31.91 -2.44
N ALA A 10 26.47 -30.82 -2.02
CA ALA A 10 26.01 -29.99 -0.93
C ALA A 10 24.72 -29.25 -1.36
N PHE A 11 23.58 -29.64 -0.82
CA PHE A 11 22.34 -28.89 -0.94
C PHE A 11 22.45 -27.61 -0.10
N THR A 12 22.78 -26.49 -0.74
CA THR A 12 22.63 -25.16 -0.16
C THR A 12 21.15 -24.81 -0.09
N THR A 13 20.61 -24.75 1.13
CA THR A 13 19.29 -24.19 1.40
C THR A 13 19.32 -22.69 1.10
N ILE A 14 18.68 -22.30 0.00
CA ILE A 14 18.48 -20.88 -0.34
C ILE A 14 17.49 -20.32 0.69
N ALA A 15 18.02 -19.67 1.73
CA ALA A 15 17.23 -18.82 2.60
C ALA A 15 16.73 -17.63 1.75
N LEU A 16 15.50 -17.72 1.27
CA LEU A 16 14.80 -16.58 0.67
C LEU A 16 14.76 -15.46 1.73
N PRO A 17 15.18 -14.23 1.41
CA PRO A 17 15.08 -13.15 2.36
C PRO A 17 13.59 -12.94 2.65
N ALA A 18 13.21 -13.03 3.93
CA ALA A 18 11.88 -12.70 4.39
C ALA A 18 11.64 -11.20 4.17
N ARG A 19 11.29 -10.81 2.94
CA ARG A 19 10.62 -9.55 2.72
C ARG A 19 9.21 -9.77 3.26
N ALA A 20 8.94 -9.17 4.42
CA ALA A 20 7.59 -8.86 4.85
C ALA A 20 6.98 -7.88 3.83
N ASN A 21 6.67 -8.39 2.63
CA ASN A 21 5.98 -7.65 1.60
C ASN A 21 4.52 -7.66 1.99
N CYS A 22 3.99 -6.49 2.36
CA CYS A 22 2.59 -6.31 2.70
C CYS A 22 1.71 -6.69 1.50
N ALA A 23 1.14 -7.90 1.51
CA ALA A 23 0.43 -8.47 0.36
C ALA A 23 -0.78 -7.63 -0.07
N VAL A 24 -1.49 -7.02 0.89
CA VAL A 24 -2.58 -6.07 0.60
C VAL A 24 -2.07 -4.81 -0.11
N ALA A 25 -1.00 -4.18 0.36
CA ALA A 25 -0.45 -2.98 -0.30
C ALA A 25 0.00 -3.33 -1.73
N ASP A 26 0.67 -4.47 -1.88
CA ASP A 26 1.14 -4.99 -3.15
C ASP A 26 -0.01 -5.20 -4.14
N ALA A 27 -1.10 -5.85 -3.68
CA ALA A 27 -2.29 -6.07 -4.48
C ALA A 27 -2.98 -4.76 -4.88
N LEU A 28 -3.10 -3.78 -3.96
CA LEU A 28 -3.67 -2.47 -4.26
C LEU A 28 -2.84 -1.69 -5.28
N ILE A 29 -1.53 -1.64 -5.08
CA ILE A 29 -0.58 -0.96 -5.96
C ILE A 29 -0.65 -1.55 -7.37
N SER A 30 -0.57 -2.87 -7.49
CA SER A 30 -0.60 -3.54 -8.79
C SER A 30 -1.98 -3.47 -9.46
N HIS A 31 -3.06 -3.67 -8.72
CA HIS A 31 -4.40 -3.71 -9.30
C HIS A 31 -4.88 -2.34 -9.77
N TYR A 32 -4.58 -1.26 -9.03
CA TYR A 32 -4.97 0.10 -9.39
C TYR A 32 -3.87 0.90 -10.12
N GLY A 33 -2.70 0.29 -10.32
CA GLY A 33 -1.56 0.92 -10.97
C GLY A 33 -1.10 2.19 -10.26
N ILE A 34 -0.96 2.11 -8.93
CA ILE A 34 -0.57 3.22 -8.06
C ILE A 34 0.93 3.45 -8.20
N SER A 35 1.34 4.70 -8.44
CA SER A 35 2.74 5.10 -8.55
C SER A 35 2.93 6.56 -8.19
N PHE A 36 4.17 7.07 -8.19
CA PHE A 36 4.46 8.46 -7.89
C PHE A 36 3.74 9.46 -8.81
N SER A 37 3.30 9.06 -10.00
CA SER A 37 2.56 9.91 -10.95
C SER A 37 1.03 9.82 -10.79
N GLY A 38 0.53 8.94 -9.92
CA GLY A 38 -0.89 8.76 -9.63
C GLY A 38 -1.36 7.33 -9.93
N PHE A 39 -2.49 7.21 -10.63
CA PHE A 39 -3.16 5.94 -10.90
C PHE A 39 -3.18 5.63 -12.39
N THR A 40 -2.97 4.36 -12.74
CA THR A 40 -3.19 3.88 -14.12
C THR A 40 -4.68 3.64 -14.37
N LEU A 41 -5.40 3.08 -13.38
CA LEU A 41 -6.85 2.98 -13.44
C LEU A 41 -7.51 4.30 -13.01
N THR A 42 -8.56 4.69 -13.72
CA THR A 42 -9.36 5.85 -13.32
C THR A 42 -10.16 5.51 -12.08
N LEU A 43 -9.88 6.24 -10.99
CA LEU A 43 -10.59 6.10 -9.73
C LEU A 43 -11.53 7.31 -9.53
N PRO A 44 -12.75 7.11 -9.01
CA PRO A 44 -13.67 8.21 -8.75
C PRO A 44 -13.10 9.10 -7.65
N ARG A 45 -13.04 10.40 -7.90
CA ARG A 45 -12.68 11.39 -6.88
C ARG A 45 -13.89 11.62 -5.97
N VAL A 46 -13.64 11.63 -4.66
CA VAL A 46 -14.68 11.82 -3.64
C VAL A 46 -14.22 12.80 -2.57
N SER A 47 -15.14 13.17 -1.68
CA SER A 47 -14.81 13.85 -0.42
C SER A 47 -14.18 12.87 0.59
N LEU A 48 -13.85 13.38 1.77
CA LEU A 48 -13.49 12.54 2.91
C LEU A 48 -14.53 11.42 3.11
N PRO A 49 -14.12 10.15 3.30
CA PRO A 49 -15.07 9.05 3.52
C PRO A 49 -15.91 9.28 4.79
N ALA A 50 -17.22 9.04 4.70
CA ALA A 50 -18.13 9.22 5.84
C ALA A 50 -17.80 8.26 6.99
N GLU A 51 -17.26 7.07 6.69
CA GLU A 51 -16.78 6.13 7.70
C GLU A 51 -15.64 6.71 8.53
N GLN A 52 -14.76 7.51 7.92
CA GLN A 52 -13.67 8.18 8.64
C GLN A 52 -14.19 9.21 9.64
N GLN A 53 -15.32 9.85 9.36
CA GLN A 53 -15.94 10.81 10.26
C GLN A 53 -16.71 10.12 11.39
N SER A 54 -17.37 9.01 11.07
CA SER A 54 -18.33 8.37 11.97
C SER A 54 -17.69 7.30 12.86
N ARG A 55 -16.73 6.53 12.33
CA ARG A 55 -16.11 5.36 12.98
C ARG A 55 -14.64 5.18 12.54
N PRO A 56 -13.75 6.17 12.77
CA PRO A 56 -12.35 6.08 12.35
C PRO A 56 -11.61 4.85 12.91
N GLN A 57 -11.96 4.42 14.12
CA GLN A 57 -11.37 3.24 14.76
C GLN A 57 -11.70 1.90 14.07
N ALA A 58 -12.75 1.87 13.23
CA ALA A 58 -13.11 0.69 12.44
C ALA A 58 -12.33 0.61 11.12
N LEU A 59 -11.43 1.57 10.88
CA LEU A 59 -10.67 1.68 9.65
C LEU A 59 -9.19 1.45 9.89
N LEU A 60 -8.55 0.82 8.92
CA LEU A 60 -7.12 0.61 8.88
C LEU A 60 -6.48 1.55 7.87
N THR A 61 -5.50 2.30 8.32
CA THR A 61 -4.65 3.10 7.46
C THR A 61 -3.41 2.29 7.09
N LEU A 62 -3.08 2.28 5.81
CA LEU A 62 -1.95 1.57 5.25
C LEU A 62 -1.20 2.47 4.26
N GLU A 63 0.09 2.68 4.49
CA GLU A 63 0.95 3.37 3.52
C GLU A 63 1.16 2.49 2.28
N LEU A 64 1.05 3.12 1.10
CA LEU A 64 1.26 2.45 -0.19
C LEU A 64 2.59 2.92 -0.78
N PRO A 65 3.67 2.13 -0.65
CA PRO A 65 4.99 2.55 -1.08
C PRO A 65 5.09 2.67 -2.61
N ASN A 66 5.76 3.72 -3.09
CA ASN A 66 6.08 3.87 -4.51
C ASN A 66 7.17 2.85 -4.91
N ARG A 67 6.78 1.80 -5.62
CA ARG A 67 7.68 0.69 -6.00
C ARG A 67 8.77 1.06 -7.00
N ASN A 68 8.54 2.09 -7.82
CA ASN A 68 9.47 2.54 -8.86
C ASN A 68 10.45 3.62 -8.34
N GLY A 69 10.59 3.76 -7.03
CA GLY A 69 11.43 4.76 -6.39
C GLY A 69 10.66 5.94 -5.82
N HIS A 70 11.35 6.74 -5.00
CA HIS A 70 10.84 7.99 -4.48
C HIS A 70 11.18 9.12 -5.45
N VAL A 71 10.17 9.94 -5.75
CA VAL A 71 10.30 11.17 -6.55
C VAL A 71 9.91 12.32 -5.62
N SER A 72 10.80 13.30 -5.46
CA SER A 72 10.67 14.35 -4.44
C SER A 72 9.40 15.19 -4.61
N ASP A 73 8.98 15.42 -5.85
CA ASP A 73 7.76 16.13 -6.24
C ASP A 73 6.66 15.16 -6.71
N GLY A 74 6.81 13.88 -6.40
CA GLY A 74 5.83 12.84 -6.69
C GLY A 74 4.68 12.82 -5.68
N PHE A 75 3.67 12.03 -6.01
CA PHE A 75 2.57 11.75 -5.10
C PHE A 75 2.92 10.63 -4.11
N SER A 76 2.44 10.80 -2.89
CA SER A 76 2.36 9.77 -1.86
C SER A 76 0.93 9.24 -1.75
N HIS A 77 0.80 7.97 -1.40
CA HIS A 77 -0.49 7.30 -1.36
C HIS A 77 -0.68 6.57 -0.04
N THR A 78 -1.87 6.70 0.52
CA THR A 78 -2.29 6.02 1.74
C THR A 78 -3.66 5.40 1.49
N ALA A 79 -3.80 4.12 1.79
CA ALA A 79 -5.10 3.43 1.78
C ALA A 79 -5.77 3.58 3.15
N LEU A 80 -7.05 3.94 3.13
CA LEU A 80 -7.96 3.82 4.26
C LEU A 80 -8.91 2.66 3.98
N ILE A 81 -8.92 1.66 4.84
CA ILE A 81 -9.51 0.36 4.55
C ILE A 81 -10.57 0.04 5.60
N ASN A 82 -11.78 -0.22 5.13
CA ASN A 82 -12.82 -0.88 5.91
C ASN A 82 -12.76 -2.38 5.61
N THR A 83 -12.24 -3.17 6.55
CA THR A 83 -12.06 -4.63 6.39
C THR A 83 -13.38 -5.39 6.42
N GLU A 84 -14.36 -4.92 7.20
CA GLU A 84 -15.70 -5.53 7.31
C GLU A 84 -16.45 -5.45 5.98
N GLN A 85 -16.43 -4.28 5.34
CA GLN A 85 -17.12 -4.02 4.08
C GLN A 85 -16.27 -4.28 2.84
N LYS A 86 -14.98 -4.61 3.03
CA LYS A 86 -13.98 -4.80 1.95
C LYS A 86 -13.90 -3.60 1.01
N ARG A 87 -13.95 -2.39 1.57
CA ARG A 87 -13.87 -1.12 0.84
C ARG A 87 -12.57 -0.41 1.15
N VAL A 88 -12.03 0.25 0.13
CA VAL A 88 -10.80 1.03 0.25
C VAL A 88 -11.03 2.42 -0.32
N TRP A 89 -10.50 3.42 0.37
CA TRP A 89 -10.32 4.76 -0.16
C TRP A 89 -8.82 5.03 -0.23
N ILE A 90 -8.40 5.74 -1.27
CA ILE A 90 -7.01 6.11 -1.46
C ILE A 90 -6.90 7.62 -1.28
N LEU A 91 -6.13 8.02 -0.28
CA LEU A 91 -5.68 9.39 -0.13
C LEU A 91 -4.42 9.57 -0.97
N ARG A 92 -4.42 10.57 -1.84
CA ARG A 92 -3.26 11.04 -2.59
C ARG A 92 -2.80 12.37 -2.04
N THR A 93 -1.54 12.46 -1.66
CA THR A 93 -0.90 13.70 -1.17
C THR A 93 0.35 14.05 -1.96
N GLY A 94 0.84 15.29 -1.82
CA GLY A 94 2.10 15.73 -2.43
C GLY A 94 1.92 16.20 -3.87
N GLY A 95 2.88 15.91 -4.74
CA GLY A 95 2.93 16.54 -6.06
C GLY A 95 3.45 17.98 -5.99
N PHE A 96 3.85 18.53 -7.15
CA PHE A 96 4.33 19.92 -7.27
C PHE A 96 3.40 20.97 -6.64
N ALA A 97 2.09 20.79 -6.79
CA ALA A 97 1.08 21.72 -6.26
C ALA A 97 0.58 21.38 -4.85
N GLY A 98 1.11 20.34 -4.19
CA GLY A 98 0.69 19.95 -2.83
C GLY A 98 -0.78 19.53 -2.75
N VAL A 99 -1.17 18.48 -3.47
CA VAL A 99 -2.56 18.00 -3.46
C VAL A 99 -2.88 17.25 -2.16
N TYR A 100 -4.16 17.24 -1.79
CA TYR A 100 -4.73 16.37 -0.76
C TYR A 100 -6.11 15.89 -1.25
N GLN A 101 -6.18 14.70 -1.83
CA GLN A 101 -7.34 14.27 -2.63
C GLN A 101 -7.72 12.82 -2.32
N TRP A 102 -9.03 12.60 -2.18
CA TRP A 102 -9.61 11.29 -1.89
C TRP A 102 -10.17 10.62 -3.15
N TYR A 103 -9.98 9.31 -3.22
CA TYR A 103 -10.43 8.46 -4.31
C TYR A 103 -11.12 7.20 -3.77
N GLY A 104 -12.18 6.75 -4.43
CA GLY A 104 -12.93 5.54 -4.07
C GLY A 104 -14.41 5.79 -3.75
N PRO A 105 -15.10 4.88 -3.05
CA PRO A 105 -14.58 3.58 -2.59
C PRO A 105 -14.22 2.68 -3.77
N VAL A 106 -13.17 1.88 -3.61
CA VAL A 106 -12.78 0.81 -4.53
C VAL A 106 -12.79 -0.53 -3.80
N ALA A 107 -12.76 -1.62 -4.56
CA ALA A 107 -12.73 -2.97 -4.00
C ALA A 107 -11.38 -3.24 -3.32
N LEU A 108 -11.40 -4.03 -2.24
CA LEU A 108 -10.19 -4.54 -1.62
C LEU A 108 -9.77 -5.86 -2.31
N PRO A 109 -8.67 -5.89 -3.10
CA PRO A 109 -8.32 -7.06 -3.91
C PRO A 109 -7.73 -8.23 -3.10
N ALA A 110 -7.24 -7.98 -1.89
CA ALA A 110 -6.69 -8.98 -0.98
C ALA A 110 -7.00 -8.62 0.47
N VAL A 111 -7.13 -9.62 1.34
CA VAL A 111 -7.44 -9.44 2.77
C VAL A 111 -6.30 -9.87 3.71
N ASP A 112 -5.10 -10.05 3.17
CA ASP A 112 -3.92 -10.48 3.93
C ASP A 112 -3.02 -9.29 4.31
N PHE A 113 -3.13 -8.86 5.57
CA PHE A 113 -2.38 -7.76 6.14
C PHE A 113 -1.05 -8.20 6.78
N ALA A 114 -0.61 -9.45 6.57
CA ALA A 114 0.66 -9.92 7.12
C ALA A 114 1.82 -9.04 6.63
N GLY A 115 2.65 -8.58 7.58
CA GLY A 115 3.82 -7.75 7.29
C GLY A 115 3.50 -6.29 6.93
N CYS A 116 2.25 -5.86 7.02
CA CYS A 116 1.86 -4.47 6.78
C CYS A 116 2.08 -3.61 8.03
N LYS A 117 2.64 -2.40 7.86
CA LYS A 117 2.58 -1.35 8.88
C LYS A 117 1.24 -0.64 8.77
N THR A 118 0.31 -0.95 9.68
CA THR A 118 -1.03 -0.36 9.71
C THR A 118 -1.26 0.47 10.96
N GLU A 119 -2.03 1.54 10.83
CA GLU A 119 -2.46 2.39 11.95
C GLU A 119 -3.99 2.45 11.99
N ALA A 120 -4.58 2.51 13.19
CA ALA A 120 -6.04 2.56 13.34
C ALA A 120 -6.54 3.99 13.09
N GLY A 121 -7.26 4.20 11.99
CA GLY A 121 -7.93 5.47 11.65
C GLY A 121 -7.07 6.72 11.52
N GLY A 122 -5.75 6.62 11.73
CA GLY A 122 -4.82 7.74 11.63
C GLY A 122 -4.68 8.18 10.19
N MET A 123 -4.83 9.47 9.89
CA MET A 123 -4.65 9.98 8.53
C MET A 123 -3.56 11.04 8.51
N PRO A 124 -2.74 11.10 7.44
CA PRO A 124 -1.85 12.22 7.21
C PRO A 124 -2.66 13.52 7.20
N GLN A 125 -2.20 14.55 7.93
CA GLN A 125 -2.80 15.88 7.89
C GLN A 125 -2.46 16.60 6.58
N PRO A 126 -3.38 17.42 6.04
CA PRO A 126 -3.06 18.30 4.92
C PRO A 126 -1.95 19.28 5.35
N ALA A 127 -0.91 19.40 4.52
CA ALA A 127 0.13 20.40 4.72
C ALA A 127 -0.52 21.79 4.59
N GLY A 128 -0.53 22.57 5.68
CA GLY A 128 -1.15 23.90 5.72
C GLY A 128 -2.26 24.08 6.76
N GLY A 129 -2.52 23.11 7.62
CA GLY A 129 -3.40 23.27 8.79
C GLY A 129 -2.77 24.09 9.92
N ALA A 130 -2.37 25.32 9.65
CA ALA A 130 -2.22 26.36 10.66
C ALA A 130 -3.26 27.43 10.31
N GLY A 131 -4.24 27.60 11.20
CA GLY A 131 -5.13 28.75 11.17
C GLY A 131 -4.39 30.04 11.47
#